data_AF-A0A8H6DNW3-F1
#
_entry.id   AF-A0A8H6DNW3-F1
#
_cell.length_a   1.000
_cell.length_b   1.000
_cell.length_c   1.000
_cell.angle_alpha   90.00
_cell.angle_beta   90.00
_cell.angle_gamma   90.00
#
_symmetry.space_group_name_H-M   'P 1'
#
loop_
_entity.id
_entity.type
_entity.pdbx_description
1 polymer ?
#
loop_
_entity_poly.entity_id
_entity_poly.type
_entity_poly.pdbx_seq_one_letter_code
_entity_poly.pdbx_strand_id
1 'polypeptide(L)'
;MFRSFTRLHARVLLHKQDELAELEQRLDQLDQKDSKVDSYRLLTNRHTSGDTERRALLSQIESKLNEFSNLLKSLLDHLERPEPDESQIKSVRNWVDGYICKIGRSEGQAHQSFETGSCLTCPDYHSGCYHLGRANRSFVLSTACPDAALHYCGLYVYLLISTLLADIVQKLRNILGNGGILCRNGRVRGELAIDSLTTLDLVWQLIMK
;
A
#
# COMPACT_ATOMS: atom_id res chain seq x y z
N MET A 1 11.91 17.06 -8.28
CA MET A 1 10.95 15.95 -8.34
C MET A 1 11.35 14.93 -7.28
N PHE A 2 10.47 14.58 -6.36
CA PHE A 2 10.76 13.56 -5.35
C PHE A 2 10.27 12.19 -5.85
N ARG A 3 11.03 11.13 -5.55
CA ARG A 3 10.68 9.75 -5.89
C ARG A 3 9.60 9.25 -4.93
N SER A 4 8.53 8.65 -5.45
CA SER A 4 7.55 7.95 -4.61
C SER A 4 8.14 6.63 -4.09
N PHE A 5 7.96 6.37 -2.81
CA PHE A 5 8.44 5.16 -2.14
C PHE A 5 7.29 4.21 -1.79
N THR A 6 6.23 4.16 -2.60
CA THR A 6 5.00 3.39 -2.34
C THR A 6 5.28 1.92 -1.99
N ARG A 7 6.20 1.28 -2.73
CA ARG A 7 6.62 -0.11 -2.47
C ARG A 7 7.27 -0.29 -1.09
N LEU A 8 8.06 0.69 -0.66
CA LEU A 8 8.72 0.64 0.65
C LEU A 8 7.69 0.88 1.77
N HIS A 9 6.78 1.84 1.60
CA HIS A 9 5.69 2.07 2.53
C HIS A 9 4.82 0.82 2.71
N ALA A 10 4.45 0.14 1.62
CA ALA A 10 3.68 -1.10 1.69
C ALA A 10 4.40 -2.19 2.51
N ARG A 11 5.72 -2.35 2.33
CA ARG A 11 6.51 -3.31 3.12
C ARG A 11 6.56 -2.98 4.60
N VAL A 12 6.69 -1.70 4.94
CA VAL A 12 6.68 -1.25 6.34
C VAL A 12 5.30 -1.47 6.96
N LEU A 13 4.22 -1.20 6.23
CA LEU A 13 2.85 -1.46 6.69
C LEU A 13 2.61 -2.95 6.93
N LEU A 14 3.03 -3.82 6.00
CA LEU A 14 2.94 -5.28 6.18
C LEU A 14 3.70 -5.74 7.41
N HIS A 15 4.93 -5.27 7.60
CA HIS A 15 5.71 -5.61 8.79
C HIS A 15 5.01 -5.18 10.10
N LYS A 16 4.35 -4.01 10.10
CA LYS A 16 3.57 -3.54 11.25
C LYS A 16 2.29 -4.36 11.48
N GLN A 17 1.68 -4.89 10.42
CA GLN A 17 0.57 -5.83 10.53
C GLN A 17 1.01 -7.14 11.18
N ASP A 18 2.17 -7.66 10.79
CA ASP A 18 2.74 -8.86 11.41
C ASP A 18 3.01 -8.63 12.91
N GLU A 19 3.62 -7.49 13.29
CA GLU A 19 3.81 -7.12 14.70
C GLU A 19 2.48 -7.08 15.48
N LEU A 20 1.42 -6.53 14.88
CA LEU A 20 0.10 -6.46 15.50
C LEU A 20 -0.55 -7.84 15.63
N ALA A 21 -0.44 -8.69 14.61
CA ALA A 21 -0.96 -10.05 14.63
C ALA A 21 -0.30 -10.90 15.74
N GLU A 22 1.00 -10.74 15.97
CA GLU A 22 1.67 -11.38 17.10
C GLU A 22 1.15 -10.91 18.46
N LEU A 23 0.88 -9.60 18.60
CA LEU A 23 0.34 -9.05 19.85
C LEU A 23 -1.10 -9.48 20.10
N GLU A 24 -1.92 -9.51 19.06
CA GLU A 24 -3.29 -10.04 19.09
C GLU A 24 -3.30 -11.50 19.52
N GLN A 25 -2.45 -12.34 18.90
CA GLN A 25 -2.33 -13.74 19.29
C GLN A 25 -1.91 -13.91 20.76
N ARG A 26 -1.02 -13.06 21.29
CA ARG A 26 -0.63 -13.08 22.71
C ARG A 26 -1.80 -12.67 23.61
N LEU A 27 -2.60 -11.69 23.19
CA LEU A 27 -3.78 -11.27 23.94
C LEU A 27 -4.81 -12.39 23.99
N ASP A 28 -5.07 -13.06 22.87
CA ASP A 28 -5.97 -14.22 22.80
C ASP A 28 -5.50 -15.36 23.72
N GLN A 29 -4.19 -15.60 23.81
CA GLN A 29 -3.64 -16.59 24.72
C GLN A 29 -3.85 -16.23 26.19
N LEU A 30 -3.75 -14.94 26.54
CA LEU A 30 -4.05 -14.46 27.90
C LEU A 30 -5.55 -14.60 28.19
N ASP A 31 -6.41 -14.17 27.28
CA ASP A 31 -7.85 -14.26 27.43
C ASP A 31 -8.31 -15.74 27.51
N GLN A 32 -7.68 -16.65 26.76
CA GLN A 32 -7.94 -18.08 26.86
C GLN A 32 -7.46 -18.69 28.20
N LYS A 33 -6.38 -18.19 28.79
CA LYS A 33 -5.94 -18.61 30.13
C LYS A 33 -6.90 -18.09 31.20
N ASP A 34 -7.28 -16.83 31.11
CA ASP A 34 -8.19 -16.20 32.07
C ASP A 34 -9.58 -16.79 32.03
N SER A 35 -10.13 -17.11 30.85
CA SER A 35 -11.43 -17.79 30.73
C SER A 35 -11.49 -19.15 31.44
N LYS A 36 -10.35 -19.87 31.54
CA LYS A 36 -10.25 -21.15 32.27
C LYS A 36 -10.22 -20.96 33.78
N VAL A 37 -9.67 -19.85 34.26
CA VAL A 37 -9.52 -19.56 35.69
C VAL A 37 -10.77 -18.86 36.23
N ASP A 38 -11.22 -17.82 35.54
CA ASP A 38 -12.38 -17.03 35.90
C ASP A 38 -12.95 -16.32 34.66
N SER A 39 -14.01 -16.91 34.09
CA SER A 39 -14.75 -16.36 32.95
C SER A 39 -15.29 -14.94 33.21
N TYR A 40 -15.52 -14.56 34.47
CA TYR A 40 -16.03 -13.24 34.83
C TYR A 40 -14.99 -12.10 34.67
N ARG A 41 -13.70 -12.45 34.59
CA ARG A 41 -12.62 -11.48 34.33
C ARG A 41 -12.68 -10.87 32.94
N LEU A 42 -13.13 -11.62 31.93
CA LEU A 42 -13.24 -11.13 30.56
C LEU A 42 -14.46 -10.20 30.37
N LEU A 43 -15.51 -10.39 31.16
CA LEU A 43 -16.74 -9.57 31.08
C LEU A 43 -16.64 -8.22 31.80
N THR A 44 -15.74 -8.08 32.77
CA THR A 44 -15.75 -6.91 33.67
C THR A 44 -14.40 -6.22 33.75
N ASN A 45 -14.37 -4.94 33.38
CA ASN A 45 -13.19 -4.07 33.51
C ASN A 45 -12.93 -3.63 34.97
N ARG A 46 -13.60 -4.25 35.96
CA ARG A 46 -13.53 -3.89 37.39
C ARG A 46 -12.40 -4.58 38.14
N HIS A 47 -11.90 -5.72 37.66
CA HIS A 47 -10.83 -6.48 38.32
C HIS A 47 -9.46 -5.87 38.03
N THR A 48 -9.15 -4.77 38.71
CA THR A 48 -7.91 -4.00 38.55
C THR A 48 -6.72 -4.56 39.34
N SER A 49 -6.93 -5.46 40.31
CA SER A 49 -5.89 -5.83 41.29
C SER A 49 -4.89 -6.90 40.84
N GLY A 50 -5.00 -7.45 39.63
CA GLY A 50 -4.10 -8.51 39.16
C GLY A 50 -3.84 -8.57 37.67
N ASP A 51 -4.27 -7.55 36.92
CA ASP A 51 -4.28 -7.57 35.45
C ASP A 51 -3.20 -6.67 34.84
N THR A 52 -2.00 -6.67 35.43
CA THR A 52 -0.89 -5.80 35.01
C THR A 52 -0.31 -6.23 33.66
N GLU A 53 -0.24 -7.53 33.39
CA GLU A 53 0.28 -8.07 32.13
C GLU A 53 -0.63 -7.76 30.95
N ARG A 54 -1.93 -8.02 31.06
CA ARG A 54 -2.90 -7.70 29.99
C ARG A 54 -2.98 -6.20 29.71
N ARG A 55 -2.98 -5.37 30.76
CA ARG A 55 -2.99 -3.90 30.59
C ARG A 55 -1.71 -3.40 29.92
N ALA A 56 -0.55 -3.97 30.25
CA ALA A 56 0.69 -3.67 29.56
C ALA A 56 0.63 -4.07 28.09
N LEU A 57 0.09 -5.26 27.78
CA LEU A 57 -0.08 -5.73 26.41
C LEU A 57 -1.06 -4.86 25.61
N LEU A 58 -2.20 -4.48 26.19
CA LEU A 58 -3.17 -3.59 25.58
C LEU A 58 -2.57 -2.20 25.30
N SER A 59 -1.79 -1.66 26.23
CA SER A 59 -1.07 -0.38 26.01
C SER A 59 -0.05 -0.49 24.87
N GLN A 60 0.63 -1.64 24.75
CA GLN A 60 1.53 -1.90 23.64
C GLN A 60 0.78 -2.00 22.30
N ILE A 61 -0.36 -2.70 22.27
CA ILE A 61 -1.23 -2.79 21.09
C ILE A 61 -1.71 -1.40 20.68
N GLU A 62 -2.18 -0.57 21.61
CA GLU A 62 -2.64 0.79 21.35
C GLU A 62 -1.53 1.64 20.70
N SER A 63 -0.30 1.58 21.24
CA SER A 63 0.85 2.27 20.67
C SER A 63 1.13 1.83 19.23
N LYS A 64 1.14 0.51 18.98
CA LYS A 64 1.44 -0.06 17.66
C LYS A 64 0.32 0.20 16.64
N LEU A 65 -0.94 0.16 17.06
CA LEU A 65 -2.08 0.53 16.23
C LEU A 65 -2.03 2.00 15.82
N ASN A 66 -1.64 2.89 16.74
CA ASN A 66 -1.47 4.30 16.42
C ASN A 66 -0.32 4.52 15.42
N GLU A 67 0.82 3.86 15.60
CA GLU A 67 1.92 3.87 14.62
C GLU A 67 1.45 3.43 13.23
N PHE A 68 0.75 2.29 13.15
CA PHE A 68 0.22 1.75 11.90
C PHE A 68 -0.77 2.72 11.24
N SER A 69 -1.72 3.24 12.01
CA SER A 69 -2.77 4.15 11.52
C SER A 69 -2.19 5.45 10.97
N ASN A 70 -1.19 6.02 11.66
CA ASN A 70 -0.51 7.23 11.21
C ASN A 70 0.28 7.00 9.91
N LEU A 71 0.96 5.85 9.78
CA LEU A 71 1.66 5.49 8.55
C LEU A 71 0.70 5.29 7.38
N LEU A 72 -0.43 4.61 7.62
CA LEU A 72 -1.45 4.38 6.61
C LEU A 72 -2.06 5.70 6.15
N LYS A 73 -2.44 6.58 7.09
CA LYS A 73 -2.97 7.91 6.79
C LYS A 73 -1.98 8.73 5.97
N SER A 74 -0.71 8.77 6.37
CA SER A 74 0.33 9.50 5.61
C SER A 74 0.49 8.97 4.18
N LEU A 75 0.40 7.65 3.98
CA LEU A 75 0.44 7.06 2.65
C LEU A 75 -0.78 7.46 1.81
N LEU A 76 -1.99 7.40 2.38
CA LEU A 76 -3.22 7.81 1.71
C LEU A 76 -3.19 9.29 1.35
N ASP A 77 -2.80 10.17 2.28
CA ASP A 77 -2.64 11.60 2.03
C ASP A 77 -1.65 11.89 0.88
N HIS A 78 -0.63 11.05 0.71
CA HIS A 78 0.31 11.14 -0.41
C HIS A 78 -0.27 10.66 -1.73
N LEU A 79 -1.13 9.64 -1.72
CA LEU A 79 -1.78 9.08 -2.91
C LEU A 79 -2.96 9.93 -3.38
N GLU A 80 -3.71 10.53 -2.45
CA GLU A 80 -4.87 11.39 -2.71
C GLU A 80 -4.49 12.82 -3.06
N ARG A 81 -3.20 13.11 -3.29
CA ARG A 81 -2.76 14.45 -3.65
C ARG A 81 -3.50 14.91 -4.92
N PRO A 82 -4.22 16.05 -4.87
CA PRO A 82 -4.98 16.53 -6.02
C PRO A 82 -4.03 16.84 -7.17
N GLU A 83 -4.56 16.73 -8.39
CA GLU A 83 -3.84 17.13 -9.58
C GLU A 83 -3.39 18.60 -9.43
N PRO A 84 -2.12 18.93 -9.76
CA PRO A 84 -1.64 20.31 -9.66
C PRO A 84 -2.46 21.23 -10.55
N ASP A 85 -2.66 22.47 -10.10
CA ASP A 85 -3.42 23.46 -10.86
C ASP A 85 -2.80 23.72 -12.25
N GLU A 86 -3.65 23.95 -13.25
CA GLU A 86 -3.25 24.17 -14.64
C GLU A 86 -2.25 25.33 -14.79
N SER A 87 -2.36 26.36 -13.93
CA SER A 87 -1.41 27.48 -13.93
C SER A 87 0.00 27.04 -13.54
N GLN A 88 0.13 26.11 -12.58
CA GLN A 88 1.41 25.56 -12.14
C GLN A 88 1.99 24.65 -13.21
N ILE A 89 1.16 23.80 -13.81
CA ILE A 89 1.55 22.94 -14.94
C ILE A 89 2.10 23.82 -16.08
N LYS A 90 1.39 24.89 -16.43
CA LYS A 90 1.79 25.83 -17.48
C LYS A 90 3.07 26.58 -17.13
N SER A 91 3.24 27.01 -15.88
CA SER A 91 4.48 27.66 -15.43
C SER A 91 5.69 26.73 -15.58
N VAL A 92 5.55 25.46 -15.18
CA VAL A 92 6.63 24.47 -15.34
C VAL A 92 6.89 24.19 -16.81
N ARG A 93 5.86 24.01 -17.65
CA ARG A 93 6.03 23.84 -19.10
C ARG A 93 6.76 25.02 -19.74
N ASN A 94 6.34 26.25 -19.47
CA ASN A 94 7.00 27.46 -19.99
C ASN A 94 8.48 27.54 -19.57
N TRP A 95 8.77 27.13 -18.33
CA TRP A 95 10.15 27.06 -17.85
C TRP A 95 10.95 25.98 -18.61
N VAL A 96 10.42 24.76 -18.74
CA VAL A 96 11.07 23.66 -19.47
C VAL A 96 11.31 24.05 -20.93
N ASP A 97 10.30 24.58 -21.62
CA ASP A 97 10.38 24.98 -23.03
C ASP A 97 11.38 26.13 -23.22
N GLY A 98 11.39 27.09 -22.29
CA GLY A 98 12.36 28.19 -22.28
C GLY A 98 13.80 27.73 -22.06
N TYR A 99 14.03 26.70 -21.25
CA TYR A 99 15.35 26.12 -21.02
C TYR A 99 15.82 25.23 -22.18
N ILE A 100 14.95 24.35 -22.70
CA ILE A 100 15.27 23.45 -23.82
C ILE A 100 15.56 24.26 -25.09
N CYS A 101 14.78 25.31 -25.38
CA CYS A 101 15.04 26.19 -26.52
C CYS A 101 16.39 26.92 -26.43
N LYS A 102 16.84 27.26 -25.21
CA LYS A 102 18.13 27.94 -25.02
C LYS A 102 19.30 26.99 -25.24
N ILE A 103 19.20 25.74 -24.77
CA ILE A 103 20.24 24.72 -24.97
C ILE A 103 20.36 24.37 -26.46
N GLY A 104 19.24 24.11 -27.15
CA GLY A 104 19.25 23.80 -28.58
C GLY A 104 19.79 24.94 -29.46
N ARG A 105 19.56 26.21 -29.08
CA ARG A 105 20.11 27.37 -29.80
C ARG A 105 21.62 27.53 -29.60
N SER A 106 22.15 27.22 -28.41
CA SER A 106 23.61 27.25 -28.16
C SER A 106 24.37 26.15 -28.92
N GLU A 107 23.77 24.98 -29.12
CA GLU A 107 24.38 23.88 -29.89
C GLU A 107 24.30 24.13 -31.41
N GLY A 108 23.18 24.71 -31.90
CA GLY A 108 23.03 25.07 -33.31
C GLY A 108 23.97 26.21 -33.76
N GLN A 109 24.20 27.21 -32.90
CA GLN A 109 25.19 28.26 -33.19
C GLN A 109 26.63 27.72 -33.20
N ALA A 110 26.98 26.78 -32.32
CA ALA A 110 28.31 26.16 -32.32
C ALA A 110 28.59 25.33 -33.60
N HIS A 111 27.55 24.73 -34.19
CA HIS A 111 27.67 23.99 -35.46
C HIS A 111 27.85 24.92 -36.67
N GLN A 112 27.22 26.11 -36.67
CA GLN A 112 27.31 27.07 -37.76
C GLN A 112 28.66 27.80 -37.85
N SER A 113 29.34 28.01 -36.71
CA SER A 113 30.70 28.59 -36.69
C SER A 113 31.78 27.63 -37.19
N PHE A 114 31.52 26.31 -37.19
CA PHE A 114 32.44 25.31 -37.72
C PHE A 114 32.41 25.23 -39.26
N GLU A 115 31.28 25.57 -39.89
CA GLU A 115 31.15 25.54 -41.35
C GLU A 115 31.55 26.86 -42.05
N THR A 116 31.53 28.01 -41.35
CA THR A 116 31.86 29.31 -41.95
C THR A 116 33.32 29.75 -41.81
N GLY A 117 34.20 28.94 -41.20
CA GLY A 117 35.65 29.16 -41.26
C GLY A 117 36.12 30.55 -40.77
N SER A 118 35.33 31.25 -39.97
CA SER A 118 35.68 32.55 -39.42
C SER A 118 36.01 32.38 -37.94
N CYS A 119 37.28 32.09 -37.67
CA CYS A 119 37.88 32.27 -36.35
C CYS A 119 37.92 33.77 -36.03
N LEU A 120 36.80 34.32 -35.54
CA LEU A 120 36.84 35.57 -34.81
C LEU A 120 37.34 35.26 -33.41
N THR A 121 38.59 35.67 -33.18
CA THR A 121 39.26 35.87 -31.89
C THR A 121 38.34 35.82 -30.67
N CYS A 122 38.47 34.78 -29.86
CA CYS A 122 37.96 34.79 -28.50
C CYS A 122 38.73 35.84 -27.69
N PRO A 123 38.08 36.80 -27.00
CA PRO A 123 38.72 37.55 -25.94
C PRO A 123 38.93 36.60 -24.76
N ASP A 124 40.15 36.56 -24.25
CA ASP A 124 40.52 35.85 -23.03
C ASP A 124 39.62 36.31 -21.87
N TYR A 125 38.69 35.45 -21.46
CA TYR A 125 38.05 35.55 -20.15
C TYR A 125 38.40 34.30 -19.36
N HIS A 126 39.34 34.49 -18.43
CA HIS A 126 39.57 33.61 -17.30
C HIS A 126 38.25 33.34 -16.57
N SER A 127 37.68 32.15 -16.76
CA SER A 127 36.77 31.54 -15.77
C SER A 127 36.74 30.03 -15.99
N GLY A 128 37.00 29.29 -14.91
CA GLY A 128 37.36 27.88 -14.93
C GLY A 128 36.37 26.97 -15.67
N CYS A 129 36.87 26.32 -16.72
CA CYS A 129 36.21 25.18 -17.34
C CYS A 129 36.42 23.92 -16.48
N TYR A 130 35.35 23.43 -15.87
CA TYR A 130 35.27 22.03 -15.46
C TYR A 130 35.14 21.18 -16.73
N HIS A 131 36.20 20.42 -17.06
CA HIS A 131 36.11 19.35 -18.04
C HIS A 131 35.25 18.22 -17.48
N LEU A 132 33.98 18.15 -17.88
CA LEU A 132 33.18 16.94 -17.75
C LEU A 132 33.34 16.14 -19.04
N GLY A 133 34.02 15.00 -18.88
CA GLY A 133 34.36 14.07 -19.94
C GLY A 133 33.15 13.60 -20.74
N ARG A 134 33.38 13.56 -22.04
CA ARG A 134 32.58 12.94 -23.09
C ARG A 134 32.30 11.47 -22.73
N ALA A 135 31.07 11.15 -22.30
CA ALA A 135 30.60 9.78 -22.25
C ALA A 135 29.85 9.45 -23.55
N ASN A 136 30.31 8.39 -24.21
CA ASN A 136 29.79 7.87 -25.47
C ASN A 136 28.27 7.63 -25.43
N ARG A 137 27.59 8.21 -26.43
CA ARG A 137 26.27 7.75 -26.89
C ARG A 137 26.43 6.41 -27.58
N SER A 138 26.22 5.34 -26.85
CA SER A 138 25.80 4.06 -27.43
C SER A 138 25.21 3.20 -26.32
N PHE A 139 23.92 3.38 -26.04
CA PHE A 139 23.14 2.26 -25.54
C PHE A 139 21.75 2.26 -26.18
N VAL A 140 21.48 1.08 -26.73
CA VAL A 140 20.40 0.71 -27.62
C VAL A 140 19.09 0.59 -26.82
N LEU A 141 18.01 0.98 -27.49
CA LEU A 141 16.61 0.64 -27.22
C LEU A 141 16.44 -0.70 -26.45
N SER A 142 15.87 -0.65 -25.25
CA SER A 142 14.89 -1.63 -24.74
C SER A 142 14.56 -1.35 -23.28
N THR A 143 13.54 -0.52 -23.03
CA THR A 143 12.75 -0.62 -21.81
C THR A 143 11.30 -0.49 -22.21
N ALA A 144 10.68 -1.64 -22.49
CA ALA A 144 9.24 -1.76 -22.44
C ALA A 144 8.73 -1.16 -21.13
N CYS A 145 7.71 -0.31 -21.23
CA CYS A 145 7.08 0.39 -20.12
C CYS A 145 6.70 -0.59 -18.99
N PRO A 146 7.27 -0.49 -17.78
CA PRO A 146 6.87 -1.33 -16.65
C PRO A 146 5.50 -0.96 -16.05
N ASP A 147 4.91 0.17 -16.45
CA ASP A 147 3.64 0.65 -15.88
C ASP A 147 2.41 -0.14 -16.35
N ALA A 148 2.45 -0.80 -17.51
CA ALA A 148 1.35 -1.67 -17.93
C ALA A 148 1.30 -2.97 -17.09
N ALA A 149 2.45 -3.50 -16.69
CA ALA A 149 2.53 -4.77 -15.97
C ALA A 149 1.90 -4.70 -14.56
N LEU A 150 1.97 -3.55 -13.89
CA LEU A 150 1.36 -3.36 -12.57
C LEU A 150 -0.17 -3.31 -12.65
N HIS A 151 -0.74 -2.72 -13.72
CA HIS A 151 -2.18 -2.75 -13.96
C HIS A 151 -2.70 -4.17 -14.26
N TYR A 152 -1.93 -4.96 -15.03
CA TYR A 152 -2.29 -6.37 -15.29
C TYR A 152 -2.21 -7.25 -14.02
N CYS A 153 -1.21 -7.03 -13.16
CA CYS A 153 -1.11 -7.78 -11.90
C CYS A 153 -2.27 -7.45 -10.94
N GLY A 154 -2.69 -6.18 -10.84
CA GLY A 154 -3.83 -5.78 -10.00
C GLY A 154 -5.16 -6.38 -10.47
N LEU A 155 -5.43 -6.33 -11.78
CA LEU A 155 -6.63 -6.93 -12.37
C LEU A 155 -6.64 -8.46 -12.21
N TYR A 156 -5.48 -9.11 -12.33
CA TYR A 156 -5.37 -10.56 -12.16
C TYR A 156 -5.68 -11.00 -10.72
N VAL A 157 -5.17 -10.27 -9.72
CA VAL A 157 -5.47 -10.53 -8.30
C VAL A 157 -6.95 -10.30 -7.99
N TYR A 158 -7.55 -9.23 -8.54
CA TYR A 158 -8.98 -8.96 -8.38
C TYR A 158 -9.87 -10.04 -9.02
N LEU A 159 -9.51 -10.51 -10.21
CA LEU A 159 -10.21 -11.61 -10.90
C LEU A 159 -10.07 -12.95 -10.14
N LEU A 160 -8.90 -13.23 -9.55
CA LEU A 160 -8.71 -14.40 -8.69
C LEU A 160 -9.56 -14.33 -7.41
N ILE A 161 -9.57 -13.18 -6.73
CA ILE A 161 -10.35 -13.02 -5.48
C ILE A 161 -11.86 -13.11 -5.77
N SER A 162 -12.34 -12.48 -6.84
CA SER A 162 -13.76 -12.50 -7.23
C SER A 162 -14.25 -13.90 -7.61
N THR A 163 -13.43 -14.71 -8.30
CA THR A 163 -13.78 -16.10 -8.64
C THR A 163 -13.77 -17.01 -7.42
N LEU A 164 -12.81 -16.84 -6.51
CA LEU A 164 -12.79 -17.54 -5.21
C LEU A 164 -14.00 -17.20 -4.35
N LEU A 165 -14.37 -15.91 -4.27
CA LEU A 165 -15.57 -15.47 -3.53
C LEU A 165 -16.85 -16.05 -4.15
N ALA A 166 -16.95 -16.10 -5.48
CA ALA A 166 -18.10 -16.69 -6.16
C ALA A 166 -18.23 -18.21 -5.87
N ASP A 167 -17.12 -18.94 -5.84
CA ASP A 167 -17.11 -20.37 -5.51
C ASP A 167 -17.49 -20.63 -4.04
N ILE A 168 -16.97 -19.83 -3.11
CA ILE A 168 -17.33 -19.88 -1.68
C ILE A 168 -18.83 -19.62 -1.49
N VAL A 169 -19.37 -18.57 -2.14
CA VAL A 169 -20.80 -18.24 -2.08
C VAL A 169 -21.67 -19.37 -2.64
N GLN A 170 -21.27 -20.00 -3.75
CA GLN A 170 -22.00 -21.13 -4.32
C GLN A 170 -21.93 -22.38 -3.43
N LYS A 171 -20.78 -22.66 -2.82
CA LYS A 171 -20.61 -23.78 -1.90
C LYS A 171 -21.46 -23.59 -0.63
N LEU A 172 -21.51 -22.38 -0.09
CA LEU A 172 -22.40 -22.03 1.02
C LEU A 172 -23.87 -22.15 0.61
N ARG A 173 -24.24 -21.68 -0.59
CA ARG A 173 -25.60 -21.85 -1.13
C ARG A 173 -25.98 -23.34 -1.28
N ASN A 174 -25.06 -24.19 -1.71
CA ASN A 174 -25.32 -25.63 -1.84
C ASN A 174 -25.44 -26.32 -0.48
N ILE A 175 -24.66 -25.92 0.53
CA ILE A 175 -24.78 -26.43 1.90
C ILE A 175 -26.13 -26.01 2.51
N LEU A 176 -26.54 -24.75 2.31
CA LEU A 176 -27.82 -24.23 2.79
C LEU A 176 -29.03 -24.77 2.00
N GLY A 177 -28.86 -25.05 0.69
CA GLY A 177 -29.92 -25.55 -0.18
C GLY A 177 -30.12 -27.08 -0.12
N ASN A 178 -29.05 -27.86 0.09
CA ASN A 178 -29.14 -29.31 0.26
C ASN A 178 -29.30 -29.73 1.72
N GLY A 179 -29.10 -28.80 2.67
CA GLY A 179 -29.52 -28.94 4.06
C GLY A 179 -31.04 -28.83 4.21
N GLY A 180 -31.77 -29.66 3.46
CA GLY A 180 -33.21 -29.85 3.65
C GLY A 180 -33.46 -30.25 5.09
N ILE A 181 -34.10 -29.34 5.82
CA ILE A 181 -34.63 -29.54 7.16
C ILE A 181 -35.59 -30.74 7.09
N LEU A 182 -35.08 -31.94 7.41
CA LEU A 182 -35.89 -33.09 7.77
C LEU A 182 -36.48 -32.80 9.15
N CYS A 183 -37.52 -31.97 9.19
CA CYS A 183 -38.43 -31.85 10.31
C CYS A 183 -39.23 -33.15 10.42
N ARG A 184 -38.66 -34.17 11.05
CA ARG A 184 -39.42 -35.31 11.57
C ARG A 184 -39.62 -35.07 13.07
N ASN A 185 -40.87 -34.82 13.43
CA ASN A 185 -41.43 -34.57 14.77
C ASN A 185 -41.51 -33.09 15.15
N GLY A 186 -42.67 -32.51 14.83
CA GLY A 186 -43.06 -31.16 15.20
C GLY A 186 -42.91 -30.91 16.69
N ARG A 187 -41.92 -30.09 17.04
CA ARG A 187 -41.91 -29.26 18.25
C ARG A 187 -41.03 -28.06 17.95
N VAL A 188 -41.67 -26.97 17.56
CA VAL A 188 -41.03 -25.66 17.37
C VAL A 188 -40.52 -25.20 18.73
N ARG A 189 -39.20 -25.06 18.88
CA ARG A 189 -38.58 -24.38 20.02
C ARG A 189 -37.33 -23.65 19.54
N GLY A 190 -37.38 -22.32 19.62
CA GLY A 190 -36.22 -21.43 19.71
C GLY A 190 -35.42 -21.22 18.44
N GLU A 191 -35.84 -20.23 17.63
CA GLU A 191 -35.00 -19.08 17.26
C GLU A 191 -33.48 -19.29 17.36
N LEU A 192 -32.91 -19.99 16.37
CA LEU A 192 -31.47 -19.96 16.08
C LEU A 192 -31.25 -18.88 15.02
N ALA A 193 -31.09 -17.64 15.47
CA ALA A 193 -30.39 -16.64 14.71
C ALA A 193 -28.94 -17.11 14.57
N ILE A 194 -28.61 -17.72 13.43
CA ILE A 194 -27.23 -17.98 13.06
C ILE A 194 -26.66 -16.61 12.68
N ASP A 195 -26.01 -15.98 13.65
CA ASP A 195 -25.34 -14.70 13.50
C ASP A 195 -24.33 -14.80 12.35
N SER A 196 -24.61 -14.05 11.28
CA SER A 196 -23.78 -13.91 10.07
C SER A 196 -22.33 -13.50 10.33
N LEU A 197 -22.03 -13.03 11.54
CA LEU A 197 -20.70 -12.68 12.04
C LEU A 197 -19.78 -13.89 12.21
N THR A 198 -20.29 -15.03 12.69
CA THR A 198 -19.45 -16.24 12.91
C THR A 198 -18.96 -16.86 11.61
N THR A 199 -19.76 -16.74 10.54
CA THR A 199 -19.41 -17.24 9.21
C THR A 199 -18.36 -16.36 8.54
N LEU A 200 -18.35 -15.04 8.79
CA LEU A 200 -17.34 -14.13 8.27
C LEU A 200 -15.99 -14.31 8.96
N ASP A 201 -15.98 -14.60 10.27
CA ASP A 201 -14.75 -14.92 11.02
C ASP A 201 -14.06 -16.19 10.52
N LEU A 202 -14.84 -17.24 10.22
CA LEU A 202 -14.31 -18.48 9.65
C LEU A 202 -13.75 -18.28 8.24
N VAL A 203 -14.35 -17.39 7.44
CA VAL A 203 -13.85 -17.03 6.11
C VAL A 203 -12.56 -16.22 6.24
N TRP A 204 -12.46 -15.31 7.21
CA TRP A 204 -11.25 -14.53 7.47
C TRP A 204 -10.08 -15.42 7.93
N GLN A 205 -10.34 -16.37 8.83
CA GLN A 205 -9.33 -17.35 9.28
C GLN A 205 -8.83 -18.28 8.15
N LEU A 206 -9.67 -18.58 7.15
CA LEU A 206 -9.27 -19.42 6.02
C LEU A 206 -8.43 -18.67 4.97
N ILE A 207 -8.56 -17.34 4.90
CA ILE A 207 -7.81 -16.49 3.95
C ILE A 207 -6.41 -16.16 4.50
N MET A 208 -6.23 -16.15 5.82
CA MET A 208 -4.98 -15.78 6.51
C MET A 208 -4.04 -16.96 6.81
N LYS A 209 -4.30 -18.16 6.28
CA LYS A 209 -3.47 -19.37 6.44
C LYS A 209 -2.89 -19.82 5.11
#